data_AF-A0A7C6PFX6-F1
#
_entry.id   AF-A0A7C6PFX6-F1
#
_cell.length_a   1.000
_cell.length_b   1.000
_cell.length_c   1.000
_cell.angle_alpha   90.00
_cell.angle_beta   90.00
_cell.angle_gamma   90.00
#
_symmetry.space_group_name_H-M   'P 1'
#
loop_
_entity.id
_entity.type
_entity.pdbx_description
1 polymer ?
#
loop_
_entity_poly.entity_id
_entity_poly.type
_entity_poly.pdbx_seq_one_letter_code
_entity_poly.pdbx_strand_id
1 'polypeptide(L)'
;MAAEKTPQEKKKTKKKPGPHEKLKWETARELGLDNDLARSGESLSVREAGKIGGQMVKKLIKAGQEALAEETRTDNKTDKT
;
A
#
# COMPACT_ATOMS: atom_id res chain seq x y z
N MET A 1 11.09 32.29 24.31
CA MET A 1 11.64 30.92 24.31
C MET A 1 10.56 29.98 23.77
N ALA A 2 10.96 29.06 22.90
CA ALA A 2 10.11 28.35 21.95
C ALA A 2 9.08 27.43 22.61
N ALA A 3 7.87 27.40 22.04
CA ALA A 3 6.77 26.56 22.48
C ALA A 3 7.11 25.07 22.29
N GLU A 4 7.19 24.32 23.39
CA GLU A 4 7.18 22.86 23.38
C GLU A 4 5.87 22.36 22.78
N LYS A 5 5.92 21.86 21.55
CA LYS A 5 4.81 21.11 20.96
C LYS A 5 5.12 19.64 21.15
N THR A 6 4.58 19.07 22.23
CA THR A 6 4.49 17.62 22.46
C THR A 6 3.96 16.90 21.20
N PRO A 7 4.63 15.85 20.71
CA PRO A 7 4.15 15.06 19.58
C PRO A 7 2.82 14.40 19.97
N GLN A 8 1.76 14.77 19.28
CA GLN A 8 0.44 14.20 19.47
C GLN A 8 0.48 12.70 19.14
N GLU A 9 0.44 11.88 20.18
CA GLU A 9 0.20 10.43 20.08
C GLU A 9 -1.24 10.23 19.59
N LYS A 10 -1.41 10.26 18.26
CA LYS A 10 -2.69 9.96 17.61
C LYS A 10 -3.02 8.49 17.88
N LYS A 11 -3.91 8.25 18.85
CA LYS A 11 -4.53 6.95 19.14
C LYS A 11 -4.98 6.30 17.81
N LYS A 12 -4.25 5.28 17.36
CA LYS A 12 -4.58 4.49 16.19
C LYS A 12 -5.82 3.67 16.50
N THR A 13 -6.98 4.18 16.10
CA THR A 13 -8.18 3.36 16.00
C THR A 13 -7.86 2.17 15.09
N LYS A 14 -8.05 0.94 15.57
CA LYS A 14 -7.86 -0.29 14.78
C LYS A 14 -8.84 -0.25 13.61
N LYS A 15 -8.44 0.34 12.49
CA LYS A 15 -9.21 0.33 11.24
C LYS A 15 -9.28 -1.12 10.79
N LYS A 16 -10.48 -1.57 10.40
CA LYS A 16 -10.71 -2.91 9.85
C LYS A 16 -9.68 -3.16 8.73
N PRO A 17 -9.10 -4.38 8.60
CA PRO A 17 -8.10 -4.66 7.59
C PRO A 17 -8.74 -4.49 6.21
N GLY A 18 -8.55 -3.30 5.64
CA GLY A 18 -9.04 -2.97 4.31
C GLY A 18 -8.20 -3.68 3.25
N PRO A 19 -8.63 -3.66 1.98
CA PRO A 19 -7.86 -4.21 0.86
C PRO A 19 -6.42 -3.68 0.79
N HIS A 20 -6.19 -2.45 1.27
CA HIS A 20 -4.87 -1.84 1.37
C HIS A 20 -3.95 -2.49 2.40
N GLU A 21 -4.50 -3.06 3.48
CA GLU A 21 -3.69 -3.75 4.50
C GLU A 21 -3.07 -5.01 3.91
N LYS A 22 -3.86 -5.81 3.18
CA LYS A 22 -3.36 -7.01 2.50
C LYS A 22 -2.24 -6.69 1.50
N LEU A 23 -2.45 -5.65 0.68
CA LEU A 23 -1.45 -5.22 -0.31
C LEU A 23 -0.15 -4.73 0.36
N LYS A 24 -0.26 -4.06 1.51
CA LYS A 24 0.88 -3.63 2.31
C LYS A 24 1.70 -4.82 2.84
N TRP A 25 1.04 -5.84 3.39
CA TRP A 25 1.70 -7.06 3.87
C TRP A 25 2.38 -7.85 2.75
N GLU A 26 1.71 -7.99 1.61
CA GLU A 26 2.28 -8.65 0.43
C GLU A 26 3.54 -7.93 -0.07
N THR A 27 3.45 -6.61 -0.21
CA THR A 27 4.56 -5.77 -0.66
C THR A 27 5.72 -5.79 0.35
N ALA A 28 5.42 -5.80 1.65
CA ALA A 28 6.45 -5.94 2.68
C ALA A 28 7.15 -7.29 2.62
N ARG A 29 6.41 -8.38 2.39
CA ARG A 29 6.95 -9.73 2.23
C ARG A 29 7.89 -9.84 1.03
N GLU A 30 7.54 -9.24 -0.11
CA GLU A 30 8.43 -9.20 -1.28
C GLU A 30 9.71 -8.41 -1.03
N LEU A 31 9.63 -7.37 -0.20
CA LEU A 31 10.79 -6.54 0.16
C LEU A 31 11.59 -7.12 1.34
N GLY A 32 11.14 -8.23 1.95
CA GLY A 32 11.76 -8.82 3.15
C GLY A 32 11.61 -7.96 4.40
N LEU A 33 10.61 -7.07 4.42
CA LEU A 33 10.32 -6.11 5.50
C LEU A 33 9.08 -6.51 6.30
N ASP A 34 8.59 -7.73 6.15
CA ASP A 34 7.40 -8.25 6.83
C ASP A 34 7.61 -8.41 8.33
N ASN A 35 8.82 -8.77 8.77
CA ASN A 35 9.17 -8.85 10.19
C ASN A 35 9.15 -7.46 10.86
N ASP A 36 9.80 -6.47 10.22
CA ASP A 36 9.81 -5.08 10.65
C ASP A 36 8.43 -4.43 10.61
N LEU A 37 7.58 -4.88 9.68
CA LEU A 37 6.18 -4.47 9.61
C LEU A 37 5.33 -5.10 10.71
N ALA A 38 5.59 -6.37 11.07
CA ALA A 38 4.88 -7.10 12.11
C ALA A 38 5.22 -6.64 13.52
N ARG A 39 6.47 -6.23 13.75
CA ARG A 39 6.93 -5.56 14.96
C ARG A 39 6.36 -4.14 14.98
N SER A 40 5.06 -4.05 15.26
CA SER A 40 4.23 -2.84 15.24
C SER A 40 4.94 -1.63 15.85
N GLY A 41 5.62 -0.84 15.02
CA GLY A 41 6.11 0.50 15.37
C GLY A 41 7.59 0.66 15.69
N GLU A 42 8.40 -0.40 15.82
CA GLU A 42 9.78 -0.25 16.32
C GLU A 42 10.87 -0.30 15.24
N SER A 43 10.62 -0.77 14.00
CA SER A 43 11.77 -1.08 13.12
C SER A 43 11.56 -0.89 11.61
N LEU A 44 10.63 -0.04 11.17
CA LEU A 44 10.66 0.42 9.77
C LEU A 44 11.37 1.78 9.68
N SER A 45 12.54 1.83 9.05
CA SER A 45 13.14 3.12 8.72
C SER A 45 12.24 3.89 7.75
N VAL A 46 12.36 5.22 7.75
CA VAL A 46 11.62 6.09 6.81
C VAL A 46 11.86 5.67 5.35
N ARG A 47 13.08 5.21 5.03
CA ARG A 47 13.40 4.68 3.70
C ARG A 47 12.64 3.41 3.37
N GLU A 48 12.53 2.48 4.31
CA GLU A 48 11.86 1.20 4.10
C GLU A 48 10.34 1.36 4.01
N ALA A 49 9.75 2.16 4.90
CA ALA A 49 8.36 2.55 4.80
C ALA A 49 8.07 3.22 3.45
N GLY A 50 8.98 4.10 2.99
CA GLY A 50 8.92 4.73 1.66
C GLY A 50 9.02 3.73 0.51
N LYS A 51 9.89 2.73 0.59
CA LYS A 51 9.99 1.64 -0.41
C LYS A 51 8.71 0.84 -0.51
N ILE A 52 8.12 0.45 0.63
CA ILE A 52 6.85 -0.29 0.68
C ILE A 52 5.75 0.56 0.04
N GLY A 53 5.60 1.82 0.46
CA GLY A 53 4.60 2.73 -0.09
C GLY A 53 4.75 2.94 -1.60
N GLY A 54 5.99 3.14 -2.08
CA GLY A 54 6.28 3.32 -3.50
C GLY A 54 5.97 2.08 -4.35
N GLN A 55 6.31 0.88 -3.86
CA GLN A 55 5.97 -0.37 -4.54
C GLN A 55 4.46 -0.62 -4.57
N MET A 56 3.76 -0.30 -3.49
CA MET A 56 2.30 -0.38 -3.42
C MET A 56 1.64 0.49 -4.50
N VAL A 57 2.11 1.74 -4.68
CA VAL A 57 1.60 2.63 -5.75
C VAL A 57 1.86 2.06 -7.13
N LYS A 58 3.05 1.51 -7.40
CA LYS A 58 3.36 0.88 -8.71
C LYS A 58 2.41 -0.27 -9.03
N LYS A 59 2.11 -1.12 -8.05
CA LYS A 59 1.14 -2.22 -8.22
C LYS A 59 -0.26 -1.72 -8.52
N LEU A 60 -0.72 -0.66 -7.84
CA LEU A 60 -2.03 -0.07 -8.09
C LEU A 60 -2.14 0.51 -9.52
N ILE A 61 -1.10 1.20 -9.99
CA ILE A 61 -1.05 1.72 -11.37
C ILE A 61 -1.10 0.57 -12.35
N LYS A 62 -0.29 -0.48 -12.15
CA LYS A 62 -0.27 -1.64 -13.04
C LYS A 62 -1.63 -2.34 -13.11
N ALA A 63 -2.26 -2.59 -11.96
CA ALA A 63 -3.59 -3.18 -11.89
C ALA A 63 -4.64 -2.30 -12.60
N GLY A 64 -4.57 -0.98 -12.47
CA GLY A 64 -5.44 -0.05 -13.20
C GLY A 64 -5.22 -0.10 -14.71
N GLN A 65 -3.96 -0.16 -15.17
CA GLN A 65 -3.63 -0.31 -16.59
C GLN A 65 -4.13 -1.65 -17.16
N GLU A 66 -3.97 -2.74 -16.41
CA GLU A 66 -4.45 -4.07 -16.78
C GLU A 66 -5.98 -4.10 -16.87
N ALA A 67 -6.68 -3.49 -15.91
CA ALA A 67 -8.14 -3.37 -15.94
C ALA A 67 -8.64 -2.59 -17.17
N LEU A 68 -8.04 -1.43 -17.46
CA LEU A 68 -8.39 -0.63 -18.64
C LEU A 68 -8.12 -1.38 -19.95
N ALA A 69 -7.01 -2.13 -20.01
CA ALA A 69 -6.67 -2.95 -21.17
C ALA A 69 -7.62 -4.14 -21.34
N GLU A 70 -8.10 -4.73 -20.24
CA GLU A 70 -9.08 -5.81 -20.25
C GLU A 70 -10.46 -5.32 -20.71
N GLU A 71 -10.92 -4.17 -20.21
CA GLU A 71 -12.17 -3.53 -20.65
C GLU A 71 -12.18 -3.30 -22.16
N THR A 72 -11.06 -2.81 -22.72
CA THR A 72 -10.91 -2.59 -24.17
C THR A 72 -10.98 -3.90 -24.97
N ARG A 73 -10.53 -5.02 -24.40
CA ARG A 73 -10.59 -6.34 -25.06
C ARG A 73 -11.99 -6.95 -24.99
N THR A 74 -12.74 -6.71 -23.92
CA THR A 74 -14.11 -7.22 -23.76
C THR A 74 -15.11 -6.49 -24.64
N ASP A 75 -14.93 -5.18 -24.85
CA ASP A 75 -15.78 -4.37 -25.73
C ASP A 75 -15.67 -4.86 -27.19
N ASN A 76 -14.44 -5.07 -27.68
CA ASN A 76 -14.16 -5.61 -29.02
C ASN A 76 -14.62 -7.06 -29.26
N LYS A 77 -14.95 -7.82 -28.22
CA LYS A 77 -15.45 -9.20 -28.34
C LYS A 77 -16.97 -9.27 -28.44
N THR A 78 -17.67 -8.25 -27.94
CA THR A 78 -19.14 -8.23 -27.89
C THR A 78 -19.75 -7.73 -29.21
N ASP A 79 -19.01 -6.96 -30.00
CA ASP A 79 -19.44 -6.45 -31.32
C ASP A 79 -19.28 -7.48 -32.47
N LYS A 80 -18.66 -8.64 -32.21
CA LYS A 80 -18.31 -9.65 -33.23
C LYS A 80 -19.17 -10.93 -33.23
N THR A 81 -20.34 -10.93 -32.58
CA THR A 81 -21.29 -12.06 -32.58
C THR A 81 -22.67 -11.58 -32.98
#